data_AF-A0A3M7LDG6-F1
#
_entry.id   AF-A0A3M7LDG6-F1
#
_cell.length_a   1.000
_cell.length_b   1.000
_cell.length_c   1.000
_cell.angle_alpha   90.00
_cell.angle_beta   90.00
_cell.angle_gamma   90.00
#
_symmetry.space_group_name_H-M   'P 1'
#
loop_
_entity.id
_entity.type
_entity.pdbx_description
1 polymer ?
#
loop_
_entity_poly.entity_id
_entity_poly.type
_entity_poly.pdbx_seq_one_letter_code
_entity_poly.pdbx_strand_id
1 'polypeptide(L)'
;MNNFNRTAFSLALVGLSMGSGSIKAQFLGGRRLKSDEEGPKGQFMVYGSLDYSKITTPSTSSSTVSSAPLGVGYFINNNDLIGVNYAYSQNAVDHNVVYKQNEAGIWYSPSVMLGKYFVLIAQVDAHYVWGQQLTTTAESMENFSGYRLRAYPLIGILLGGGWALKFKFAELSMLQTKTKQEGWTKNYVAGISGSTFGVGISKNFDFRKKTKTDDN
;
A
#
# COMPACT_ATOMS: atom_id res chain seq x y z
N MET A 1 -16.33 14.90 -22.81
CA MET A 1 -15.56 14.25 -21.72
C MET A 1 -15.52 12.72 -21.89
N ASN A 2 -15.10 12.19 -23.05
CA ASN A 2 -15.13 10.73 -23.32
C ASN A 2 -13.76 10.03 -23.37
N ASN A 3 -12.65 10.77 -23.23
CA ASN A 3 -11.31 10.23 -23.51
C ASN A 3 -10.48 9.91 -22.26
N PHE A 4 -10.88 10.34 -21.06
CA PHE A 4 -10.07 10.15 -19.84
C PHE A 4 -10.13 8.72 -19.28
N ASN A 5 -11.26 8.03 -19.46
CA ASN A 5 -11.44 6.65 -19.00
C ASN A 5 -10.65 5.62 -19.82
N ARG A 6 -10.32 5.91 -21.09
CA ARG A 6 -9.49 5.01 -21.91
C ARG A 6 -8.02 5.08 -21.51
N THR A 7 -7.50 6.27 -21.23
CA THR A 7 -6.07 6.46 -20.94
C THR A 7 -5.65 5.86 -19.60
N ALA A 8 -6.49 5.96 -18.56
CA ALA A 8 -6.19 5.36 -17.25
C ALA A 8 -6.22 3.82 -17.29
N PHE A 9 -7.17 3.24 -18.03
CA PHE A 9 -7.27 1.79 -18.19
C PHE A 9 -6.13 1.23 -19.07
N SER A 10 -5.73 1.97 -20.10
CA SER A 10 -4.58 1.63 -20.93
C SER A 10 -3.24 1.72 -20.17
N LEU A 11 -3.06 2.67 -19.25
CA LEU A 11 -1.85 2.72 -18.41
C LEU A 11 -1.76 1.54 -17.44
N ALA A 12 -2.89 1.10 -16.86
CA ALA A 12 -2.92 -0.07 -16.00
C ALA A 12 -2.60 -1.36 -16.77
N LEU A 13 -3.14 -1.52 -17.99
CA LEU A 13 -2.88 -2.66 -18.87
C LEU A 13 -1.45 -2.65 -19.44
N VAL A 14 -0.91 -1.50 -19.81
CA VAL A 14 0.48 -1.36 -20.29
C VAL A 14 1.47 -1.58 -19.14
N GLY A 15 1.14 -1.13 -17.91
CA GLY A 15 1.92 -1.45 -16.71
C GLY A 15 1.97 -2.95 -16.42
N LEU A 16 0.86 -3.67 -16.66
CA LEU A 16 0.79 -5.13 -16.53
C LEU A 16 1.49 -5.86 -17.69
N SER A 17 1.45 -5.34 -18.92
CA SER A 17 2.05 -6.00 -20.08
C SER A 17 3.55 -5.73 -20.26
N MET A 18 4.07 -4.61 -19.74
CA MET A 18 5.49 -4.26 -19.83
C MET A 18 6.34 -4.78 -18.65
N GLY A 19 5.73 -5.29 -17.58
CA GLY A 19 6.43 -5.88 -16.43
C GLY A 19 6.82 -7.35 -16.61
N SER A 20 6.34 -8.00 -17.66
CA SER A 20 6.47 -9.45 -17.89
C SER A 20 7.47 -9.73 -19.01
N GLY A 21 8.76 -9.83 -18.69
CA GLY A 21 9.64 -10.69 -19.50
C GLY A 21 11.13 -10.40 -19.57
N SER A 22 11.62 -9.16 -19.44
CA SER A 22 13.00 -8.92 -19.91
C SER A 22 13.73 -7.70 -19.34
N ILE A 23 13.35 -7.20 -18.16
CA ILE A 23 14.17 -6.18 -17.49
C ILE A 23 15.31 -6.88 -16.72
N LYS A 24 16.47 -6.99 -17.37
CA LYS A 24 17.78 -7.32 -16.74
C LYS A 24 18.28 -6.12 -15.91
N ALA A 25 17.44 -5.51 -15.08
CA ALA A 25 17.89 -4.46 -14.18
C ALA A 25 18.61 -5.10 -12.99
N GLN A 26 19.93 -5.25 -13.11
CA GLN A 26 20.82 -5.26 -11.94
C GLN A 26 20.83 -3.84 -11.36
N PHE A 27 19.78 -3.49 -10.64
CA PHE A 27 19.74 -2.23 -9.90
C PHE A 27 20.47 -2.47 -8.56
N LEU A 28 21.58 -1.76 -8.33
CA LEU A 28 22.36 -1.78 -7.08
C LEU A 28 22.83 -3.18 -6.61
N GLY A 29 23.22 -4.06 -7.55
CA GLY A 29 23.65 -5.43 -7.22
C GLY A 29 22.50 -6.37 -6.82
N GLY A 30 21.26 -5.90 -6.91
CA GLY A 30 20.07 -6.72 -6.71
C GLY A 30 19.77 -7.64 -7.88
N ARG A 31 19.12 -8.77 -7.61
CA ARG A 31 18.63 -9.69 -8.65
C ARG A 31 17.18 -10.08 -8.41
N ARG A 32 16.42 -10.17 -9.49
CA ARG A 32 15.11 -10.85 -9.48
C ARG A 32 15.35 -12.35 -9.42
N LEU A 33 14.59 -13.03 -8.57
CA LEU A 33 14.61 -14.49 -8.46
C LEU A 33 14.05 -15.10 -9.73
N LYS A 34 14.71 -16.13 -10.26
CA LYS A 34 14.19 -16.88 -11.41
C LYS A 34 13.01 -17.75 -11.00
N SER A 35 12.25 -18.26 -11.96
CA SER A 35 11.06 -19.08 -11.69
C SER A 35 11.36 -20.47 -11.14
N ASP A 36 12.56 -20.97 -11.38
CA ASP A 36 13.12 -22.25 -10.94
C ASP A 36 13.86 -22.15 -9.60
N GLU A 37 14.10 -20.93 -9.10
CA GLU A 37 14.66 -20.71 -7.77
C GLU A 37 13.59 -20.82 -6.69
N GLU A 38 14.01 -21.25 -5.49
CA GLU A 38 13.14 -21.25 -4.32
C GLU A 38 12.70 -19.81 -4.00
N GLY A 39 11.39 -19.60 -3.91
CA GLY A 39 10.82 -18.28 -3.70
C GLY A 39 9.32 -18.33 -3.39
N PRO A 40 8.70 -17.17 -3.19
CA PRO A 40 7.35 -17.09 -2.65
C PRO A 40 6.25 -17.35 -3.70
N LYS A 41 6.58 -17.70 -4.95
CA LYS A 41 5.58 -17.96 -6.01
C LYS A 41 4.48 -18.89 -5.52
N GLY A 42 3.23 -18.46 -5.66
CA GLY A 42 2.05 -19.22 -5.25
C GLY A 42 1.69 -19.12 -3.77
N GLN A 43 2.45 -18.38 -2.96
CA GLN A 43 2.12 -18.09 -1.57
C GLN A 43 1.21 -16.87 -1.45
N PHE A 44 0.48 -16.80 -0.34
CA PHE A 44 -0.31 -15.63 0.04
C PHE A 44 0.45 -14.82 1.09
N MET A 45 0.58 -13.52 0.89
CA MET A 45 1.14 -12.60 1.86
C MET A 45 0.03 -11.85 2.56
N VAL A 46 0.06 -11.80 3.89
CA VAL A 46 -0.71 -10.86 4.68
C VAL A 46 0.24 -9.79 5.21
N TYR A 47 -0.14 -8.52 5.15
CA TYR A 47 0.67 -7.42 5.68
C TYR A 47 -0.18 -6.31 6.29
N GLY A 48 0.45 -5.48 7.12
CA GLY A 48 -0.08 -4.19 7.54
C GLY A 48 0.65 -3.62 8.75
N SER A 49 0.16 -2.48 9.23
CA SER A 49 0.53 -1.89 10.51
C SER A 49 -0.66 -1.17 11.13
N LEU A 50 -0.58 -0.96 12.44
CA LEU A 50 -1.52 -0.15 13.21
C LEU A 50 -0.73 0.96 13.89
N ASP A 51 -1.11 2.19 13.61
CA ASP A 51 -0.44 3.40 14.07
C ASP A 51 -1.40 4.20 14.95
N TYR A 52 -0.94 4.57 16.15
CA TYR A 52 -1.65 5.46 17.07
C TYR A 52 -0.74 6.62 17.46
N SER A 53 -1.23 7.84 17.30
CA SER A 53 -0.53 9.05 17.71
C SER A 53 -1.45 9.92 18.55
N LYS A 54 -0.93 10.49 19.64
CA LYS A 54 -1.63 11.44 20.50
C LYS A 54 -0.72 12.62 20.81
N ILE A 55 -1.21 13.82 20.57
CA ILE A 55 -0.53 15.07 20.89
C ILE A 55 -1.39 15.80 21.91
N THR A 56 -0.82 16.10 23.06
CA THR A 56 -1.48 16.91 24.10
C THR A 56 -0.70 18.20 24.26
N THR A 57 -1.37 19.33 24.09
CA THR A 57 -0.87 20.66 24.41
C THR A 57 -1.63 21.21 25.63
N PRO A 58 -1.18 22.30 26.27
CA PRO A 58 -1.89 22.90 27.40
C PRO A 58 -3.33 23.35 27.08
N SER A 59 -3.64 23.63 25.80
CA SER A 59 -4.94 24.14 25.37
C SER A 59 -5.80 23.15 24.59
N THR A 60 -5.22 22.07 24.05
CA THR A 60 -5.92 21.13 23.15
C THR A 60 -5.30 19.73 23.20
N SER A 61 -6.11 18.70 22.98
CA SER A 61 -5.65 17.33 22.76
C SER A 61 -6.09 16.84 21.39
N SER A 62 -5.17 16.28 20.60
CA SER A 62 -5.47 15.63 19.33
C SER A 62 -4.98 14.19 19.33
N SER A 63 -5.71 13.31 18.68
CA SER A 63 -5.30 11.93 18.47
C SER A 63 -5.64 11.46 17.06
N THR A 64 -4.78 10.61 16.53
CA THR A 64 -4.94 9.96 15.23
C THR A 64 -4.79 8.46 15.42
N VAL A 65 -5.80 7.71 15.00
CA VAL A 65 -5.72 6.26 14.84
C VAL A 65 -5.70 6.01 13.34
N SER A 66 -4.70 5.30 12.85
CA SER A 66 -4.64 4.88 11.45
C SER A 66 -4.13 3.46 11.31
N SER A 67 -4.64 2.70 10.36
CA SER A 67 -3.94 1.53 9.85
C SER A 67 -3.17 1.93 8.60
N ALA A 68 -1.87 1.59 8.52
CA ALA A 68 -1.31 1.40 7.19
C ALA A 68 -1.96 0.17 6.59
N PRO A 69 -2.28 0.18 5.28
CA PRO A 69 -3.24 -0.74 4.69
C PRO A 69 -2.99 -2.19 5.11
N LEU A 70 -3.99 -2.78 5.77
CA LEU A 70 -4.04 -4.22 6.01
C LEU A 70 -4.40 -4.87 4.69
N GLY A 71 -3.52 -5.73 4.18
CA GLY A 71 -3.66 -6.27 2.85
C GLY A 71 -3.33 -7.73 2.75
N VAL A 72 -3.93 -8.36 1.74
CA VAL A 72 -3.65 -9.73 1.32
C VAL A 72 -3.21 -9.69 -0.13
N GLY A 73 -2.09 -10.34 -0.42
CA GLY A 73 -1.54 -10.46 -1.76
C GLY A 73 -1.22 -11.91 -2.13
N TYR A 74 -1.14 -12.17 -3.43
CA TYR A 74 -0.76 -13.44 -4.02
C TYR A 74 0.44 -13.28 -4.93
N PHE A 75 1.49 -14.07 -4.68
CA PHE A 75 2.71 -14.05 -5.48
C PHE A 75 2.49 -14.75 -6.82
N ILE A 76 2.25 -13.97 -7.88
CA ILE A 76 2.08 -14.48 -9.25
C ILE A 76 3.39 -15.08 -9.78
N ASN A 77 4.53 -14.59 -9.29
CA ASN A 77 5.84 -15.18 -9.47
C ASN A 77 6.72 -14.87 -8.24
N ASN A 78 8.01 -15.24 -8.27
CA ASN A 78 8.91 -15.08 -7.13
C ASN A 78 9.23 -13.61 -6.77
N ASN A 79 8.84 -12.65 -7.61
CA ASN A 79 9.20 -11.23 -7.46
C ASN A 79 7.98 -10.31 -7.46
N ASP A 80 6.90 -10.71 -8.12
CA ASP A 80 5.73 -9.88 -8.31
C ASP A 80 4.55 -10.39 -7.50
N LEU A 81 3.90 -9.45 -6.84
CA LEU A 81 2.83 -9.67 -5.90
C LEU A 81 1.68 -8.73 -6.23
N ILE A 82 0.47 -9.29 -6.34
CA ILE A 82 -0.75 -8.52 -6.54
C ILE A 82 -1.69 -8.78 -5.39
N GLY A 83 -2.45 -7.77 -4.96
CA GLY A 83 -3.36 -7.95 -3.85
C GLY A 83 -4.42 -6.90 -3.72
N VAL A 84 -5.18 -7.05 -2.64
CA VAL A 84 -6.15 -6.07 -2.15
C VAL A 84 -5.75 -5.61 -0.77
N ASN A 85 -6.16 -4.41 -0.40
CA ASN A 85 -5.95 -3.90 0.95
C ASN A 85 -7.08 -2.97 1.39
N TYR A 86 -7.10 -2.74 2.68
CA TYR A 86 -8.04 -1.87 3.36
C TYR A 86 -7.28 -1.04 4.40
N ALA A 87 -7.52 0.26 4.44
CA ALA A 87 -6.98 1.15 5.45
C ALA A 87 -8.08 2.01 6.06
N TYR A 88 -7.86 2.38 7.31
CA TYR A 88 -8.75 3.24 8.09
C TYR A 88 -7.95 4.34 8.75
N SER A 89 -8.49 5.54 8.81
CA SER A 89 -7.91 6.66 9.54
C SER A 89 -9.01 7.46 10.23
N GLN A 90 -8.78 7.82 11.49
CA GLN A 90 -9.66 8.68 12.28
C GLN A 90 -8.82 9.70 13.04
N ASN A 91 -9.20 10.98 12.92
CA ASN A 91 -8.63 12.06 13.72
C ASN A 91 -9.69 12.59 14.67
N ALA A 92 -9.29 12.79 15.92
CA ALA A 92 -10.10 13.42 16.94
C ALA A 92 -9.34 14.60 17.56
N VAL A 93 -10.06 15.70 17.81
CA VAL A 93 -9.59 16.90 18.49
C VAL A 93 -10.53 17.16 19.67
N ASP A 94 -9.97 17.28 20.87
CA ASP A 94 -10.69 17.48 22.13
C ASP A 94 -11.81 16.46 22.34
N HIS A 95 -11.52 15.20 22.04
CA HIS A 95 -12.44 14.04 22.08
C HIS A 95 -13.55 14.03 21.01
N ASN A 96 -13.64 15.07 20.17
CA ASN A 96 -14.56 15.11 19.04
C ASN A 96 -13.89 14.57 17.78
N VAL A 97 -14.54 13.64 17.10
CA VAL A 97 -14.08 13.15 15.80
C VAL A 97 -14.25 14.27 14.77
N VAL A 98 -13.14 14.70 14.17
CA VAL A 98 -13.14 15.74 13.12
C VAL A 98 -12.93 15.14 11.73
N TYR A 99 -12.46 13.90 11.65
CA TYR A 99 -12.17 13.25 10.38
C TYR A 99 -12.23 11.72 10.51
N LYS A 100 -12.85 11.08 9.53
CA LYS A 100 -12.86 9.63 9.32
C LYS A 100 -12.64 9.34 7.85
N GLN A 101 -11.76 8.41 7.55
CA GLN A 101 -11.50 7.94 6.20
C GLN A 101 -11.35 6.43 6.19
N ASN A 102 -11.99 5.80 5.22
CA ASN A 102 -11.77 4.42 4.84
C ASN A 102 -11.21 4.43 3.42
N GLU A 103 -10.31 3.51 3.13
CA GLU A 103 -9.83 3.27 1.79
C GLU A 103 -9.72 1.77 1.52
N ALA A 104 -10.08 1.37 0.31
CA ALA A 104 -9.93 0.00 -0.15
C ALA A 104 -9.49 0.01 -1.60
N GLY A 105 -8.66 -0.96 -1.98
CA GLY A 105 -8.35 -1.13 -3.39
C GLY A 105 -7.32 -2.20 -3.68
N ILE A 106 -6.80 -2.13 -4.89
CA ILE A 106 -5.83 -3.08 -5.42
C ILE A 106 -4.43 -2.49 -5.35
N TRP A 107 -3.45 -3.37 -5.30
CA TRP A 107 -2.05 -2.98 -5.34
C TRP A 107 -1.21 -4.01 -6.08
N TYR A 108 -0.13 -3.54 -6.67
CA TYR A 108 0.88 -4.33 -7.35
C TYR A 108 2.25 -3.98 -6.78
N SER A 109 3.04 -5.01 -6.50
CA SER A 109 4.32 -4.85 -5.84
C SER A 109 5.39 -5.75 -6.46
N PRO A 110 6.22 -5.22 -7.37
CA PRO A 110 7.41 -5.90 -7.83
C PRO A 110 8.56 -5.75 -6.82
N SER A 111 9.41 -6.76 -6.75
CA SER A 111 10.53 -6.81 -5.83
C SER A 111 11.83 -7.31 -6.48
N VAL A 112 12.95 -7.00 -5.84
CA VAL A 112 14.31 -7.39 -6.22
C VAL A 112 15.08 -7.73 -4.96
N MET A 113 15.72 -8.89 -4.91
CA MET A 113 16.53 -9.30 -3.76
C MET A 113 17.85 -8.52 -3.73
N LEU A 114 18.16 -7.86 -2.61
CA LEU A 114 19.41 -7.18 -2.31
C LEU A 114 20.28 -8.08 -1.40
N GLY A 115 20.64 -9.25 -1.90
CA GLY A 115 21.35 -10.29 -1.13
C GLY A 115 20.39 -11.27 -0.46
N LYS A 116 20.80 -11.87 0.67
CA LYS A 116 20.07 -12.97 1.33
C LYS A 116 18.89 -12.50 2.17
N TYR A 117 19.02 -11.35 2.83
CA TYR A 117 18.06 -10.90 3.85
C TYR A 117 17.30 -9.63 3.47
N PHE A 118 17.80 -8.86 2.50
CA PHE A 118 17.19 -7.60 2.12
C PHE A 118 16.49 -7.73 0.78
N VAL A 119 15.33 -7.10 0.65
CA VAL A 119 14.56 -7.04 -0.59
C VAL A 119 14.17 -5.59 -0.85
N LEU A 120 14.46 -5.08 -2.04
CA LEU A 120 13.94 -3.81 -2.52
C LEU A 120 12.58 -4.07 -3.15
N ILE A 121 11.58 -3.31 -2.73
CA ILE A 121 10.19 -3.47 -3.14
C ILE A 121 9.74 -2.12 -3.69
N ALA A 122 9.06 -2.12 -4.83
CA ALA A 122 8.21 -1.01 -5.20
C ALA A 122 6.75 -1.43 -4.98
N GLN A 123 5.88 -0.49 -4.65
CA GLN A 123 4.46 -0.75 -4.53
C GLN A 123 3.68 0.38 -5.16
N VAL A 124 2.65 0.02 -5.93
CA VAL A 124 1.70 0.94 -6.52
C VAL A 124 0.29 0.53 -6.10
N ASP A 125 -0.47 1.48 -5.60
CA ASP A 125 -1.82 1.30 -5.08
C ASP A 125 -2.83 2.13 -5.88
N ALA A 126 -4.03 1.59 -6.08
CA ALA A 126 -5.18 2.32 -6.58
C ALA A 126 -6.41 2.04 -5.71
N HIS A 127 -6.86 3.07 -4.99
CA HIS A 127 -7.87 2.95 -3.93
C HIS A 127 -9.10 3.80 -4.21
N TYR A 128 -10.26 3.25 -3.83
CA TYR A 128 -11.45 4.04 -3.58
C TYR A 128 -11.45 4.50 -2.13
N VAL A 129 -11.84 5.76 -1.90
CA VAL A 129 -11.77 6.42 -0.61
C VAL A 129 -13.15 6.96 -0.26
N TRP A 130 -13.58 6.78 0.99
CA TRP A 130 -14.82 7.35 1.49
C TRP A 130 -14.72 7.67 2.98
N GLY A 131 -15.48 8.66 3.41
CA GLY A 131 -15.34 9.13 4.78
C GLY A 131 -16.21 10.32 5.12
N GLN A 132 -15.86 10.94 6.23
CA GLN A 132 -16.54 12.09 6.77
C GLN A 132 -15.50 13.10 7.28
N GLN A 133 -15.70 14.38 7.00
CA GLN A 133 -14.83 15.44 7.51
C GLN A 133 -15.67 16.57 8.11
N LEU A 134 -15.19 17.16 9.20
CA LEU A 134 -15.83 18.32 9.80
C LEU A 134 -15.67 19.52 8.87
N THR A 135 -16.79 20.12 8.46
CA THR A 135 -16.78 21.34 7.65
C THR A 135 -16.66 22.57 8.53
N THR A 136 -15.87 23.56 8.09
CA THR A 136 -15.71 24.85 8.78
C THR A 136 -16.95 25.73 8.67
N THR A 137 -17.85 25.44 7.72
CA THR A 137 -19.05 26.24 7.41
C THR A 137 -20.32 25.79 8.13
N ALA A 138 -20.40 24.54 8.61
CA ALA A 138 -21.65 23.98 9.11
C ALA A 138 -21.55 23.21 10.45
N GLU A 139 -20.39 23.27 11.15
CA GLU A 139 -20.09 22.51 12.39
C GLU A 139 -20.61 21.05 12.36
N SER A 140 -20.63 20.46 11.16
CA SER A 140 -21.20 19.13 10.94
C SER A 140 -20.31 18.31 10.01
N MET A 141 -20.41 17.00 10.18
CA MET A 141 -19.63 16.04 9.42
C MET A 141 -20.21 15.89 8.02
N GLU A 142 -19.45 16.30 7.01
CA GLU A 142 -19.82 16.12 5.61
C GLU A 142 -19.19 14.84 5.06
N ASN A 143 -20.02 14.03 4.37
CA ASN A 143 -19.55 12.84 3.69
C ASN A 143 -18.72 13.21 2.45
N PHE A 144 -17.63 12.50 2.23
CA PHE A 144 -16.83 12.61 1.02
C PHE A 144 -16.55 11.24 0.41
N SER A 145 -16.28 11.24 -0.89
CA SER A 145 -15.81 10.07 -1.63
C SER A 145 -14.76 10.46 -2.64
N GLY A 146 -13.96 9.50 -3.10
CA GLY A 146 -12.82 9.81 -3.93
C GLY A 146 -11.96 8.63 -4.33
N TYR A 147 -10.79 8.96 -4.87
CA TYR A 147 -9.79 8.00 -5.31
C TYR A 147 -8.41 8.41 -4.82
N ARG A 148 -7.57 7.42 -4.51
CA ARG A 148 -6.17 7.62 -4.19
C ARG A 148 -5.29 6.73 -5.06
N LEU A 149 -4.29 7.35 -5.67
CA LEU A 149 -3.18 6.64 -6.31
C LEU A 149 -1.94 6.85 -5.46
N ARG A 150 -1.18 5.78 -5.21
CA ARG A 150 0.11 5.86 -4.51
C ARG A 150 1.16 5.04 -5.21
N ALA A 151 2.40 5.51 -5.17
CA ALA A 151 3.58 4.76 -5.51
C ALA A 151 4.65 5.01 -4.44
N TYR A 152 5.23 3.95 -3.90
CA TYR A 152 6.29 4.08 -2.89
C TYR A 152 7.28 2.92 -2.94
N PRO A 153 8.57 3.19 -2.71
CA PRO A 153 9.55 2.16 -2.48
C PRO A 153 9.55 1.71 -1.00
N LEU A 154 9.88 0.45 -0.79
CA LEU A 154 10.12 -0.15 0.52
C LEU A 154 11.40 -0.97 0.51
N ILE A 155 12.05 -1.06 1.67
CA ILE A 155 13.05 -2.09 1.96
C ILE A 155 12.41 -3.12 2.87
N GLY A 156 12.43 -4.38 2.46
CA GLY A 156 12.04 -5.52 3.28
C GLY A 156 13.26 -6.21 3.90
N ILE A 157 13.12 -6.65 5.14
CA ILE A 157 14.08 -7.51 5.84
C ILE A 157 13.40 -8.86 6.09
N LEU A 158 13.92 -9.91 5.48
CA LEU A 158 13.42 -11.27 5.63
C LEU A 158 13.91 -11.86 6.97
N LEU A 159 12.96 -12.20 7.84
CA LEU A 159 13.23 -12.77 9.16
C LEU A 159 13.26 -14.31 9.15
N GLY A 160 12.90 -14.92 8.03
CA GLY A 160 12.75 -16.37 7.91
C GLY A 160 11.35 -16.86 8.28
N GLY A 161 11.07 -18.13 7.96
CA GLY A 161 9.75 -18.74 8.18
C GLY A 161 8.59 -18.01 7.50
N GLY A 162 8.86 -17.23 6.44
CA GLY A 162 7.87 -16.39 5.75
C GLY A 162 7.55 -15.04 6.42
N TRP A 163 8.23 -14.67 7.51
CA TRP A 163 8.09 -13.34 8.12
C TRP A 163 9.04 -12.32 7.48
N ALA A 164 8.58 -11.08 7.34
CA ALA A 164 9.41 -9.96 6.94
C ALA A 164 8.97 -8.63 7.57
N LEU A 165 9.94 -7.79 7.92
CA LEU A 165 9.72 -6.37 8.25
C LEU A 165 9.81 -5.55 6.97
N LYS A 166 9.01 -4.49 6.85
CA LYS A 166 8.97 -3.62 5.68
C LYS A 166 9.07 -2.16 6.10
N PHE A 167 9.95 -1.42 5.43
CA PHE A 167 10.23 -0.02 5.70
C PHE A 167 9.94 0.79 4.45
N LYS A 168 8.86 1.59 4.47
CA LYS A 168 8.59 2.61 3.46
C LYS A 168 9.45 3.82 3.77
N PHE A 169 10.14 4.37 2.78
CA PHE A 169 11.06 5.50 2.98
C PHE A 169 10.81 6.70 2.05
N ALA A 170 9.89 6.58 1.09
CA ALA A 170 9.43 7.69 0.26
C ALA A 170 7.98 7.44 -0.18
N GLU A 171 7.26 8.48 -0.59
CA GLU A 171 5.92 8.34 -1.18
C GLU A 171 5.65 9.37 -2.27
N LEU A 172 5.02 8.91 -3.34
CA LEU A 172 4.30 9.72 -4.33
C LEU A 172 2.82 9.35 -4.22
N SER A 173 1.95 10.30 -3.89
CA SER A 173 0.52 10.04 -3.83
C SER A 173 -0.33 11.21 -4.34
N MET A 174 -1.48 10.84 -4.90
CA MET A 174 -2.53 11.75 -5.32
C MET A 174 -3.84 11.28 -4.72
N LEU A 175 -4.43 12.09 -3.86
CA LEU A 175 -5.77 11.90 -3.31
C LEU A 175 -6.72 12.91 -3.95
N GLN A 176 -7.80 12.42 -4.53
CA GLN A 176 -8.87 13.25 -5.06
C GLN A 176 -10.15 12.91 -4.32
N THR A 177 -10.75 13.87 -3.63
CA THR A 177 -12.00 13.71 -2.90
C THR A 177 -13.02 14.73 -3.35
N LYS A 178 -14.29 14.40 -3.19
CA LYS A 178 -15.42 15.26 -3.49
C LYS A 178 -16.46 15.15 -2.38
N THR A 179 -16.98 16.30 -1.94
CA THR A 179 -18.11 16.39 -1.03
C THR A 179 -19.41 16.69 -1.80
N LYS A 180 -20.55 16.74 -1.12
CA LYS A 180 -21.83 17.05 -1.81
C LYS A 180 -21.92 18.53 -2.16
N GLN A 181 -21.33 19.38 -1.33
CA GLN A 181 -21.44 20.84 -1.41
C GLN A 181 -20.26 21.47 -2.17
N GLU A 182 -19.11 20.80 -2.24
CA GLU A 182 -17.90 21.32 -2.91
C GLU A 182 -17.51 20.52 -4.17
N GLY A 183 -16.62 21.12 -4.96
CA GLY A 183 -16.01 20.48 -6.14
C GLY A 183 -15.01 19.38 -5.79
N TRP A 184 -14.23 18.94 -6.78
CA TRP A 184 -13.14 17.99 -6.53
C TRP A 184 -11.95 18.68 -5.86
N THR A 185 -11.58 18.23 -4.67
CA THR A 185 -10.35 18.60 -3.97
C THR A 185 -9.25 17.63 -4.35
N LYS A 186 -8.05 18.15 -4.68
CA LYS A 186 -6.89 17.34 -5.09
C LYS A 186 -5.71 17.63 -4.17
N ASN A 187 -5.24 16.58 -3.49
CA ASN A 187 -4.08 16.63 -2.62
C ASN A 187 -2.95 15.77 -3.22
N TYR A 188 -1.76 16.34 -3.32
CA TYR A 188 -0.57 15.68 -3.86
C TYR A 188 0.50 15.60 -2.79
N VAL A 189 1.10 14.43 -2.61
CA VAL A 189 2.26 14.21 -1.74
C VAL A 189 3.39 13.70 -2.60
N ALA A 190 4.56 14.32 -2.47
CA ALA A 190 5.80 13.85 -3.05
C ALA A 190 6.91 14.15 -2.06
N GLY A 191 7.57 13.13 -1.52
CA GLY A 191 8.65 13.40 -0.57
C GLY A 191 9.30 12.17 0.05
N ILE A 192 10.45 12.45 0.65
CA ILE A 192 11.23 11.59 1.55
C ILE A 192 11.20 12.33 2.89
N SER A 193 10.07 12.32 3.59
CA SER A 193 9.89 12.99 4.89
C SER A 193 9.51 11.99 5.97
N GLY A 194 9.71 12.36 7.24
CA GLY A 194 9.32 11.51 8.37
C GLY A 194 7.85 11.10 8.36
N SER A 195 6.96 11.93 7.81
CA SER A 195 5.53 11.62 7.59
C SER A 195 5.27 10.55 6.51
N THR A 196 6.27 10.27 5.66
CA THR A 196 6.23 9.21 4.64
C THR A 196 7.03 7.97 5.06
N PHE A 197 7.73 8.01 6.19
CA PHE A 197 8.38 6.83 6.72
C PHE A 197 7.34 5.93 7.39
N GLY A 198 7.38 4.64 7.10
CA GLY A 198 6.43 3.69 7.66
C GLY A 198 7.06 2.33 7.91
N VAL A 199 6.67 1.69 9.00
CA VAL A 199 7.12 0.34 9.37
C VAL A 199 5.94 -0.60 9.36
N GLY A 200 6.07 -1.74 8.71
CA GLY A 200 5.05 -2.78 8.68
C GLY A 200 5.64 -4.17 8.85
N ILE A 201 4.76 -5.11 9.16
CA ILE A 201 5.09 -6.54 9.23
C ILE A 201 4.31 -7.29 8.15
N SER A 202 4.91 -8.36 7.63
CA SER A 202 4.25 -9.26 6.70
C SER A 202 4.56 -10.72 7.00
N LYS A 203 3.62 -11.58 6.63
CA LYS A 203 3.71 -13.03 6.75
C LYS A 203 3.24 -13.69 5.47
N ASN A 204 4.06 -14.61 4.97
CA ASN A 204 3.70 -15.49 3.86
C ASN A 204 3.11 -16.80 4.39
N PHE A 205 2.05 -17.25 3.74
CA PHE A 205 1.37 -18.50 3.97
C PHE A 205 1.41 -19.34 2.69
N ASP A 206 1.83 -20.59 2.84
CA ASP A 206 1.87 -21.56 1.75
C ASP A 206 0.71 -22.55 1.92
N PHE A 207 -0.32 -22.39 1.09
CA PHE A 207 -1.47 -23.29 1.06
C PHE A 207 -1.36 -24.35 -0.04
N ARG A 208 -0.21 -24.44 -0.73
CA ARG A 208 -0.01 -25.46 -1.77
C ARG A 208 0.02 -26.83 -1.10
N LYS A 209 -0.75 -27.76 -1.66
CA LYS A 209 -0.76 -29.15 -1.19
C LYS A 209 0.64 -29.73 -1.40
N LYS A 210 1.33 -30.09 -0.32
CA LYS A 210 2.56 -30.89 -0.44
C LYS A 210 2.16 -32.25 -0.99
N THR A 211 2.46 -32.51 -2.25
CA THR A 211 2.39 -33.87 -2.78
C THR A 211 3.36 -34.68 -1.94
N LYS A 212 2.86 -35.73 -1.28
CA LYS A 212 3.75 -36.75 -0.71
C LYS A 212 4.54 -37.30 -1.89
N THR A 213 5.83 -37.08 -1.91
CA THR A 213 6.71 -37.95 -2.68
C THR A 213 6.61 -39.29 -1.97
N ASP A 214 5.96 -40.26 -2.60
CA ASP A 214 6.07 -41.65 -2.16
C ASP A 214 7.52 -42.06 -2.45
N ASP A 215 8.32 -42.15 -1.38
CA ASP A 215 9.64 -42.75 -1.43
C ASP A 215 9.45 -44.26 -1.69
N ASN A 216 9.62 -44.68 -2.95
CA ASN A 216 9.85 -46.08 -3.34
C ASN A 216 11.33 -46.26 -3.68
#